data_AF-A0A9D5D112-F1
#
_entry.id   AF-A0A9D5D112-F1
#
_cell.length_a   1.000
_cell.length_b   1.000
_cell.length_c   1.000
_cell.angle_alpha   90.00
_cell.angle_beta   90.00
_cell.angle_gamma   90.00
#
_symmetry.space_group_name_H-M   'P 1'
#
loop_
_entity.id
_entity.type
_entity.pdbx_description
1 polymer ?
#
loop_
_entity_poly.entity_id
_entity_poly.type
_entity_poly.pdbx_seq_one_letter_code
_entity_poly.pdbx_strand_id
1 'polypeptide(L)' 'MVVGLYNILSAGALPLIKVHKIVDLSAYPDREAMWQLEVIEANKLFYLPSVA' A
#
# COMPACT_ATOMS: atom_id res chain seq x y z
N MET A 1 1.84 -7.02 6.73
CA MET A 1 2.24 -5.91 5.82
C MET A 1 3.30 -6.39 4.84
N VAL A 2 3.19 -6.01 3.56
CA VAL A 2 4.14 -6.39 2.50
C VAL A 2 4.64 -5.13 1.81
N VAL A 3 5.94 -5.06 1.55
CA VAL A 3 6.55 -3.99 0.74
C VAL A 3 7.35 -4.59 -0.40
N GLY A 4 7.30 -3.96 -1.57
CA GLY A 4 7.97 -4.46 -2.76
C GLY A 4 7.64 -3.64 -4.00
N LEU A 5 8.19 -4.07 -5.14
CA LEU A 5 7.94 -3.41 -6.42
C LEU A 5 6.52 -3.77 -6.89
N TYR A 6 5.69 -2.75 -7.09
CA TYR A 6 4.38 -2.90 -7.70
C TYR A 6 4.53 -3.10 -9.21
N ASN A 7 4.01 -4.21 -9.73
CA ASN A 7 4.14 -4.61 -11.12
C ASN A 7 2.75 -4.84 -11.75
N ILE A 8 2.44 -4.09 -12.80
CA ILE A 8 1.25 -4.27 -13.63
C ILE A 8 1.74 -4.83 -14.98
N LEU A 9 1.50 -6.12 -15.22
CA LEU A 9 1.97 -6.80 -16.43
C LEU A 9 1.11 -6.48 -17.67
N SER A 10 -0.18 -6.21 -17.50
CA SER A 10 -1.11 -5.80 -18.57
C SER A 10 -2.42 -5.24 -17.97
N ALA A 11 -3.18 -4.48 -18.76
CA ALA A 11 -4.52 -4.03 -18.37
C ALA A 11 -5.45 -5.24 -18.14
N GLY A 12 -6.02 -5.34 -16.94
CA GLY A 12 -6.89 -6.46 -16.54
C GLY A 12 -6.17 -7.66 -15.91
N ALA A 13 -4.84 -7.66 -15.86
CA ALA A 13 -4.10 -8.63 -15.07
C ALA A 13 -4.22 -8.30 -13.56
N LEU A 14 -4.11 -9.32 -12.71
CA LEU A 14 -4.05 -9.11 -11.27
C LEU A 14 -2.81 -8.29 -10.90
N PRO A 15 -2.92 -7.31 -9.97
CA PRO A 15 -1.77 -6.60 -9.46
C PRO A 15 -0.81 -7.55 -8.76
N LEU A 16 0.48 -7.49 -9.11
CA LEU A 16 1.53 -8.29 -8.48
C LEU A 16 2.51 -7.39 -7.73
N ILE A 17 3.01 -7.87 -6.59
CA ILE A 17 4.08 -7.23 -5.84
C ILE A 17 5.28 -8.16 -5.83
N LYS A 18 6.42 -7.72 -6.38
CA LYS A 18 7.69 -8.41 -6.18
C LYS A 18 8.19 -8.08 -4.77
N VAL A 19 7.95 -9.01 -3.85
CA VAL A 19 8.19 -8.82 -2.41
C VAL A 19 9.65 -8.51 -2.13
N HIS A 20 9.89 -7.41 -1.44
CA HIS A 20 11.18 -7.07 -0.85
C HIS A 20 11.23 -7.46 0.63
N LYS A 21 10.12 -7.24 1.36
CA LYS A 21 9.98 -7.62 2.77
C LYS A 21 8.53 -7.93 3.11
N ILE A 22 8.33 -8.92 3.96
CA ILE A 22 7.03 -9.27 4.55
C ILE A 22 7.16 -9.29 6.08
N VAL A 23 6.17 -8.74 6.76
CA VAL A 23 6.10 -8.71 8.23
C VAL A 23 4.70 -9.15 8.64
N ASP A 24 4.62 -10.12 9.54
CA ASP A 24 3.38 -10.52 10.18
C ASP A 24 3.00 -9.50 11.27
N LEU A 25 1.75 -9.05 11.21
CA LEU A 25 1.16 -8.09 12.16
C LEU A 25 -0.07 -8.68 12.86
N SER A 26 -0.30 -9.99 12.78
CA SER A 26 -1.43 -10.68 13.39
C SER A 26 -1.57 -10.41 14.91
N ALA A 27 -0.45 -10.19 15.60
CA ALA A 27 -0.42 -9.82 17.02
C ALA A 27 -0.96 -8.40 17.33
N TYR A 28 -1.15 -7.56 16.30
CA TYR A 28 -1.55 -6.16 16.44
C TYR A 28 -2.80 -5.87 15.60
N PRO A 29 -4.00 -6.25 16.08
CA PRO A 29 -5.24 -6.20 15.29
C PRO A 29 -5.59 -4.79 14.80
N ASP A 30 -5.27 -3.76 15.59
CA ASP A 30 -5.56 -2.36 15.25
C ASP A 30 -4.73 -1.84 14.07
N ARG A 31 -3.64 -2.53 13.70
CA ARG A 31 -2.76 -2.11 12.61
C ARG A 31 -3.47 -2.12 11.26
N GLU A 32 -4.45 -3.00 11.06
CA GLU A 32 -5.21 -3.03 9.81
C GLU A 32 -6.09 -1.79 9.65
N ALA A 33 -6.78 -1.37 10.72
CA ALA A 33 -7.59 -0.15 10.70
C ALA A 33 -6.74 1.10 10.52
N MET A 34 -5.60 1.18 11.22
CA MET A 34 -4.66 2.30 11.09
C MET A 34 -4.09 2.39 9.67
N TRP A 35 -3.74 1.25 9.06
CA TRP A 35 -3.19 1.20 7.70
C TRP A 35 -4.07 1.88 6.67
N GLN A 36 -5.40 1.72 6.76
CA GLN A 36 -6.33 2.37 5.85
C GLN A 36 -6.26 3.91 5.94
N LEU A 37 -6.14 4.45 7.16
CA LEU A 37 -5.99 5.89 7.37
C LEU A 37 -4.63 6.39 6.87
N GLU A 38 -3.55 5.67 7.18
CA GLU A 38 -2.19 5.97 6.73
C GLU A 38 -2.10 6.02 5.19
N VAL A 39 -2.75 5.08 4.48
CA VAL A 39 -2.78 5.05 3.00
C VAL A 39 -3.50 6.26 2.43
N ILE A 40 -4.65 6.66 3.00
CA ILE A 40 -5.39 7.84 2.54
C ILE A 40 -4.55 9.10 2.72
N GLU A 41 -3.90 9.24 3.88
CA GLU A 41 -3.05 10.40 4.16
C GLU A 41 -1.82 10.44 3.24
N ALA A 42 -1.14 9.31 3.05
CA ALA A 42 0.00 9.23 2.13
C ALA A 42 -0.42 9.52 0.68
N ASN A 43 -1.59 9.05 0.24
CA ASN A 43 -2.10 9.34 -1.10
C ASN A 43 -2.32 10.85 -1.31
N LYS A 44 -2.91 11.53 -0.32
CA LYS A 44 -3.11 12.99 -0.34
C LYS A 44 -1.79 13.75 -0.36
N LEU A 45 -0.78 13.30 0.39
CA LEU A 45 0.50 13.99 0.51
C LEU A 45 1.40 13.81 -0.71
N PHE A 46 1.42 12.62 -1.31
CA PHE A 46 2.46 12.27 -2.30
C PHE A 46 1.94 12.06 -3.72
N TYR A 47 0.66 11.75 -3.90
CA TYR A 47 0.15 11.27 -5.19
C TYR A 47 -1.00 12.12 -5.75
N LEU A 48 -1.80 12.74 -4.90
CA LEU A 48 -2.74 13.75 -5.35
C LEU A 48 -1.99 15.04 -5.69
N PRO A 49 -2.31 15.70 -6.80
CA PRO A 49 -1.79 17.03 -7.08
C PRO A 49 -2.22 17.94 -5.93
N SER A 50 -1.27 18.65 -5.30
CA SER A 50 -1.60 19.77 -4.45
C SER A 50 -2.41 20.74 -5.31
N VAL A 51 -3.69 20.93 -4.99
CA VAL A 51 -4.45 22.03 -5.59
C VAL A 51 -3.70 23.29 -5.19
N ALA A 52 -3.09 23.94 -6.18
CA ALA A 52 -2.43 25.23 -6.03
C ALA A 52 -3.46 26.33 -5.74
#